data_AF-A0A645JAG4-F1
#
_entry.id   AF-A0A645JAG4-F1
#
_cell.length_a   1.000
_cell.length_b   1.000
_cell.length_c   1.000
_cell.angle_alpha   90.00
_cell.angle_beta   90.00
_cell.angle_gamma   90.00
#
_symmetry.space_group_name_H-M   'P 1'
#
loop_
_entity.id
_entity.type
_entity.pdbx_description
1 polymer ?
#
loop_
_entity_poly.entity_id
_entity_poly.type
_entity_poly.pdbx_seq_one_letter_code
_entity_poly.pdbx_strand_id
1 'polypeptide(L)'
;MPKHIVTFVLPTGYTFNLDGSTLYSALAVVFIAQVYGIPFDLSQQLIMVLTLMLSTKGIAAVPGASLIVIAGTAAAFGLPVEGIAIILGVDRILDMARTACNVVGNCVAAVVVARWENELPDSVLQQAYTQNYEA
;
A
#
# COMPACT_ATOMS: atom_id res chain seq x y z
N MET A 1 -18.62 3.59 -14.61
CA MET A 1 -18.26 4.09 -13.27
C MET A 1 -18.86 5.47 -13.06
N PRO A 2 -19.62 5.69 -11.97
CA PRO A 2 -20.15 7.00 -11.62
C PRO A 2 -19.05 8.01 -11.30
N LYS A 3 -19.13 9.22 -11.87
CA LYS A 3 -18.06 10.22 -11.74
C LYS A 3 -17.82 10.62 -10.28
N HIS A 4 -18.88 10.83 -9.50
CA HIS A 4 -18.76 11.30 -8.12
C HIS A 4 -18.08 10.27 -7.21
N ILE A 5 -18.33 8.97 -7.41
CA ILE A 5 -17.64 7.89 -6.70
C ILE A 5 -16.15 7.90 -7.04
N VAL A 6 -15.79 7.99 -8.33
CA VAL A 6 -14.38 8.03 -8.74
C VAL A 6 -13.66 9.25 -8.17
N THR A 7 -14.28 10.44 -8.24
CA THR A 7 -13.69 11.69 -7.72
C THR A 7 -13.58 11.73 -6.20
N PHE A 8 -14.31 10.89 -5.48
CA PHE A 8 -14.20 10.78 -4.02
C PHE A 8 -13.25 9.66 -3.59
N VAL A 9 -13.41 8.47 -4.17
CA VAL A 9 -12.69 7.26 -3.74
C VAL A 9 -11.22 7.30 -4.16
N LEU A 10 -10.89 7.70 -5.39
CA LEU A 10 -9.49 7.71 -5.83
C LEU A 10 -8.62 8.72 -5.05
N PRO A 11 -9.02 10.00 -4.89
CA PRO A 11 -8.23 10.95 -4.10
C PRO A 11 -8.09 10.54 -2.64
N THR A 12 -9.15 10.02 -2.02
CA THR A 12 -9.11 9.49 -0.65
C THR A 12 -8.17 8.28 -0.57
N GLY A 13 -8.24 7.37 -1.54
CA GLY A 13 -7.44 6.16 -1.61
C GLY A 13 -5.94 6.42 -1.76
N TYR A 14 -5.53 7.47 -2.48
CA TYR A 14 -4.11 7.82 -2.61
C TYR A 14 -3.44 8.19 -1.28
N THR A 15 -4.22 8.60 -0.27
CA THR A 15 -3.72 8.89 1.07
C THR A 15 -3.99 7.72 2.03
N PHE A 16 -5.19 7.16 1.99
CA PHE A 16 -5.65 6.24 3.02
C PHE A 16 -5.56 4.76 2.64
N ASN A 17 -5.26 4.42 1.39
CA ASN A 17 -5.15 3.04 0.91
C ASN A 17 -3.81 2.81 0.20
N LEU A 18 -2.75 2.89 1.01
CA LEU A 18 -1.35 2.69 0.63
C LEU A 18 -0.85 1.29 1.03
N ASP A 19 -1.66 0.26 0.81
CA ASP A 19 -1.42 -1.09 1.33
C ASP A 19 -0.13 -1.72 0.80
N GLY A 20 0.19 -1.53 -0.48
CA GLY A 20 1.46 -1.97 -1.05
C GLY A 20 2.66 -1.28 -0.41
N SER A 21 2.53 0.00 -0.04
CA SER A 21 3.58 0.74 0.65
C SER A 21 3.75 0.27 2.11
N THR A 22 2.65 0.01 2.80
CA THR A 22 2.65 -0.51 4.17
C THR A 22 3.26 -1.90 4.24
N LEU A 23 2.86 -2.80 3.32
CA LEU A 23 3.41 -4.15 3.21
C LEU A 23 4.91 -4.12 2.95
N TYR A 24 5.37 -3.30 2.01
CA TYR A 24 6.79 -3.14 1.76
C TYR A 24 7.56 -2.65 2.98
N SER A 25 7.04 -1.61 3.65
CA SER A 25 7.73 -1.02 4.80
C SER A 25 7.87 -2.06 5.93
N ALA A 26 6.83 -2.86 6.16
CA ALA A 26 6.88 -3.96 7.13
C ALA A 26 7.93 -5.01 6.75
N LEU A 27 7.92 -5.48 5.50
CA LEU A 27 8.87 -6.48 5.00
C LEU A 27 10.32 -5.96 5.01
N ALA A 28 10.52 -4.69 4.68
CA ALA A 28 11.82 -4.02 4.73
C ALA A 28 12.39 -3.99 6.16
N VAL A 29 11.56 -3.69 7.16
CA VAL A 29 11.97 -3.68 8.57
C VAL A 29 12.32 -5.09 9.05
N VAL A 30 11.51 -6.10 8.68
CA VAL A 30 11.82 -7.50 8.96
C VAL A 30 13.13 -7.93 8.29
N PHE A 31 13.34 -7.52 7.04
CA PHE A 31 14.58 -7.77 6.32
C PHE A 31 15.80 -7.16 7.02
N ILE A 32 15.70 -5.92 7.51
CA ILE A 32 16.78 -5.29 8.29
C ILE A 32 17.10 -6.13 9.53
N ALA A 33 16.10 -6.57 10.29
CA ALA A 33 16.34 -7.43 11.45
C ALA A 33 17.06 -8.74 11.06
N GLN A 34 16.65 -9.36 9.95
CA GLN A 34 17.26 -10.60 9.45
C GLN A 34 18.71 -10.40 9.00
N VAL A 35 19.03 -9.33 8.27
CA VAL A 35 20.39 -9.05 7.78
C VAL A 35 21.36 -8.82 8.93
N TYR A 36 20.91 -8.14 9.99
CA TYR A 36 21.73 -7.90 11.18
C TYR A 36 21.70 -9.05 12.20
N GLY A 37 20.96 -10.14 11.92
CA GLY A 37 20.84 -11.28 12.82
C GLY A 37 20.16 -10.94 14.15
N ILE A 38 19.33 -9.90 14.18
CA ILE A 38 18.60 -9.46 15.38
C ILE A 38 17.33 -10.30 15.49
N PRO A 39 17.11 -11.01 16.62
CA PRO A 39 15.86 -11.71 16.85
C PRO A 39 14.69 -10.73 16.83
N PHE A 40 13.73 -10.99 15.94
CA PHE A 40 12.53 -10.18 15.80
C PHE A 40 11.34 -11.12 15.76
N ASP A 41 10.77 -11.36 16.94
CA ASP A 41 9.75 -12.39 17.10
C ASP A 41 8.43 -12.01 16.40
N LEU A 42 7.55 -12.99 16.23
CA LEU A 42 6.27 -12.76 15.54
C LEU A 42 5.40 -11.72 16.28
N SER A 43 5.50 -11.61 17.60
CA SER A 43 4.71 -10.64 18.37
C SER A 43 5.16 -9.21 18.09
N GLN A 44 6.48 -8.97 18.02
CA GLN A 44 7.07 -7.70 17.65
C GLN A 44 6.75 -7.35 16.20
N GLN A 45 6.80 -8.34 15.29
CA GLN A 45 6.41 -8.14 13.89
C GLN A 45 4.94 -7.74 13.76
N LEU A 46 4.03 -8.38 14.50
CA LEU A 46 2.61 -8.03 14.47
C LEU A 46 2.34 -6.63 15.03
N ILE A 47 2.96 -6.28 16.17
CA ILE A 47 2.85 -4.93 16.74
C ILE A 47 3.40 -3.89 15.76
N MET A 48 4.55 -4.16 15.14
CA MET A 48 5.15 -3.30 14.13
C MET A 48 4.23 -3.08 12.93
N VAL A 49 3.62 -4.15 12.38
CA VAL A 49 2.65 -4.04 11.29
C VAL A 49 1.45 -3.18 11.71
N LEU A 50 0.90 -3.39 12.91
CA LEU A 50 -0.20 -2.57 13.42
C LEU A 50 0.18 -1.09 13.57
N THR A 51 1.37 -0.81 14.11
CA THR A 51 1.89 0.56 14.22
C THR A 51 2.08 1.20 12.83
N LEU A 52 2.60 0.45 11.86
CA LEU A 52 2.72 0.91 10.47
C LEU A 52 1.35 1.17 9.84
N MET A 53 0.39 0.27 10.01
CA MET A 53 -0.97 0.44 9.48
C MET A 53 -1.64 1.71 9.99
N LEU A 54 -1.44 2.05 11.27
CA LEU A 54 -1.98 3.27 11.86
C LEU A 54 -1.21 4.52 11.43
N SER A 55 0.12 4.49 11.48
CA SER A 55 0.97 5.66 11.20
C SER A 55 0.99 6.07 9.72
N THR A 56 0.88 5.10 8.81
CA THR A 56 0.95 5.36 7.35
C THR A 56 -0.19 6.24 6.81
N LYS A 57 -1.33 6.28 7.50
CA LYS A 57 -2.48 7.12 7.09
C LYS A 57 -2.26 8.62 7.32
N GLY A 58 -1.23 8.99 8.10
CA GLY A 58 -0.85 10.39 8.37
C GLY A 58 0.27 10.92 7.48
N ILE A 59 0.79 10.12 6.54
CA ILE A 59 1.96 10.47 5.74
C ILE A 59 1.54 11.13 4.43
N ALA A 60 2.10 12.30 4.15
CA ALA A 60 1.93 12.94 2.86
C ALA A 60 2.55 12.09 1.74
N ALA A 61 1.83 11.91 0.64
CA ALA A 61 2.32 11.16 -0.52
C ALA A 61 3.41 11.96 -1.25
N VAL A 62 4.68 11.69 -0.90
CA VAL A 62 5.86 12.27 -1.56
C VAL A 62 6.82 11.17 -2.02
N PRO A 63 7.55 11.35 -3.13
CA PRO A 63 8.56 10.39 -3.58
C PRO A 63 9.59 10.12 -2.49
N GLY A 64 9.93 8.85 -2.27
CA GLY A 64 10.90 8.43 -1.25
C GLY A 64 10.39 8.43 0.19
N ALA A 65 9.12 8.76 0.44
CA ALA A 65 8.52 8.73 1.79
C ALA A 65 8.67 7.36 2.47
N SER A 66 8.64 6.28 1.69
CA SER A 66 8.75 4.91 2.21
C SER A 66 10.08 4.62 2.93
N LEU A 67 11.19 5.19 2.48
CA LEU A 67 12.50 5.04 3.14
C LEU A 67 12.52 5.74 4.50
N ILE A 68 11.84 6.89 4.60
CA ILE A 68 11.67 7.62 5.86
C ILE A 68 10.82 6.79 6.83
N VAL A 69 9.75 6.16 6.33
CA VAL A 69 8.91 5.26 7.12
C VAL A 69 9.69 4.07 7.65
N ILE A 70 10.49 3.43 6.79
CA ILE A 70 11.35 2.31 7.19
C ILE A 70 12.36 2.77 8.23
N ALA A 71 13.00 3.93 8.06
CA ALA A 71 13.94 4.49 9.03
C ALA A 71 13.28 4.75 10.39
N GLY A 72 12.14 5.42 10.38
CA GLY A 72 11.39 5.71 11.61
C GLY A 72 10.93 4.43 12.31
N THR A 73 10.50 3.43 11.54
CA THR A 73 10.03 2.15 12.10
C THR A 73 11.20 1.31 12.62
N ALA A 74 12.30 1.20 11.87
CA ALA A 74 13.51 0.54 12.34
C ALA A 74 14.00 1.16 13.64
N ALA A 75 14.10 2.49 13.71
CA ALA A 75 14.49 3.20 14.93
C ALA A 75 13.51 2.95 16.10
N ALA A 76 12.20 2.97 15.85
CA ALA A 76 11.18 2.72 16.87
C ALA A 76 11.25 1.31 17.48
N PHE A 77 11.74 0.33 16.71
CA PHE A 77 11.92 -1.06 17.14
C PHE A 77 13.37 -1.42 17.46
N GLY A 78 14.27 -0.43 17.58
CA GLY A 78 15.66 -0.63 17.98
C GLY A 78 16.54 -1.34 16.94
N LEU A 79 16.16 -1.28 15.67
CA LEU A 79 16.88 -1.88 14.55
C LEU A 79 17.86 -0.89 13.90
N PRO A 80 19.01 -1.35 13.39
CA PRO A 80 19.99 -0.50 12.72
C PRO A 80 19.44 0.17 11.46
N VAL A 81 19.40 1.50 11.47
CA VAL A 81 18.84 2.31 10.37
C VAL A 81 19.74 2.26 9.14
N GLU A 82 21.03 2.00 9.33
CA GLU A 82 22.03 1.84 8.28
C GLU A 82 21.68 0.70 7.31
N GLY A 83 20.88 -0.28 7.74
CA GLY A 83 20.38 -1.37 6.89
C GLY A 83 19.56 -0.90 5.68
N ILE A 84 19.04 0.33 5.72
CA ILE A 84 18.34 0.96 4.59
C ILE A 84 19.27 1.14 3.39
N ALA A 85 20.58 1.27 3.60
CA ALA A 85 21.54 1.42 2.50
C ALA A 85 21.48 0.24 1.51
N ILE A 86 21.16 -0.97 1.99
CA ILE A 86 21.01 -2.17 1.16
C ILE A 86 19.72 -2.08 0.32
N ILE A 87 18.66 -1.55 0.93
CA ILE A 87 17.34 -1.41 0.30
C ILE A 87 17.36 -0.32 -0.79
N LEU A 88 18.13 0.75 -0.60
CA LEU A 88 18.27 1.84 -1.58
C LEU A 88 18.61 1.35 -2.99
N GLY A 89 19.39 0.28 -3.11
CA GLY A 89 19.80 -0.28 -4.40
C GLY A 89 18.64 -0.82 -5.24
N VAL A 90 17.56 -1.26 -4.59
CA VAL A 90 16.38 -1.85 -5.25
C VAL A 90 15.12 -0.99 -5.09
N ASP A 91 15.16 0.02 -4.24
CA ASP A 91 14.00 0.83 -3.84
C ASP A 91 13.25 1.40 -5.04
N ARG A 92 13.94 1.80 -6.11
CA ARG A 92 13.30 2.34 -7.33
C ARG A 92 12.40 1.35 -8.05
N ILE A 93 12.83 0.10 -8.19
CA ILE A 93 12.00 -0.93 -8.83
C ILE A 93 10.83 -1.26 -7.92
N LEU A 94 11.09 -1.39 -6.63
CA LEU A 94 10.07 -1.69 -5.64
C LEU A 94 9.06 -0.55 -5.53
N ASP A 95 9.46 0.71 -5.67
CA ASP A 95 8.58 1.90 -5.65
C ASP A 95 7.54 1.86 -6.77
N MET A 96 7.97 1.52 -7.98
CA MET A 96 7.06 1.31 -9.10
C MET A 96 6.07 0.17 -8.85
N ALA A 97 6.55 -0.96 -8.33
CA ALA A 97 5.70 -2.11 -8.02
C ALA A 97 4.64 -1.78 -6.95
N ARG A 98 5.05 -1.08 -5.88
CA ARG A 98 4.15 -0.65 -4.80
C ARG A 98 3.10 0.33 -5.29
N THR A 99 3.51 1.30 -6.11
CA THR A 99 2.61 2.27 -6.71
C THR A 99 1.57 1.58 -7.59
N ALA A 100 1.98 0.61 -8.41
CA ALA A 100 1.06 -0.18 -9.22
C ALA A 100 0.04 -0.93 -8.36
N CYS A 101 0.48 -1.63 -7.30
CA CYS A 101 -0.42 -2.31 -6.37
C CYS A 101 -1.43 -1.36 -5.71
N ASN A 102 -0.98 -0.19 -5.24
CA ASN A 102 -1.85 0.80 -4.62
C ASN A 102 -2.91 1.33 -5.60
N VAL A 103 -2.50 1.63 -6.85
CA VAL A 103 -3.43 2.11 -7.89
C VAL A 103 -4.48 1.05 -8.20
N VAL A 104 -4.07 -0.22 -8.39
CA VAL A 104 -4.99 -1.33 -8.64
C VAL A 104 -5.97 -1.50 -7.48
N GLY A 105 -5.48 -1.49 -6.23
CA GLY A 105 -6.33 -1.58 -5.04
C GLY A 105 -7.36 -0.44 -4.96
N ASN A 106 -6.95 0.79 -5.29
CA ASN A 106 -7.85 1.94 -5.32
C ASN A 106 -8.90 1.85 -6.44
N CYS A 107 -8.54 1.35 -7.62
CA CYS A 107 -9.50 1.09 -8.68
C CYS A 107 -10.54 0.03 -8.27
N VAL A 108 -10.09 -1.07 -7.64
CA VAL A 108 -10.98 -2.11 -7.12
C VAL A 108 -11.91 -1.53 -6.05
N ALA A 109 -11.39 -0.72 -5.12
CA ALA A 109 -12.19 -0.07 -4.10
C ALA A 109 -13.30 0.82 -4.71
N ALA A 110 -12.99 1.58 -5.76
CA ALA A 110 -13.98 2.40 -6.46
C ALA A 110 -15.11 1.55 -7.06
N VAL A 111 -14.79 0.40 -7.65
CA VAL A 111 -15.78 -0.55 -8.19
C VAL A 111 -16.63 -1.15 -7.07
N VAL A 112 -16.00 -1.57 -5.97
CA VAL A 112 -16.71 -2.14 -4.81
C VAL A 112 -17.68 -1.12 -4.21
N VAL A 113 -17.25 0.12 -4.00
CA VAL A 113 -18.12 1.20 -3.51
C VAL A 113 -19.28 1.46 -4.46
N ALA A 114 -19.03 1.50 -5.78
CA ALA A 114 -20.11 1.69 -6.76
C ALA A 114 -21.14 0.55 -6.76
N ARG A 115 -20.72 -0.69 -6.51
CA ARG A 115 -21.67 -1.80 -6.32
C ARG A 115 -22.44 -1.67 -5.01
N TRP A 116 -21.79 -1.25 -3.93
CA TRP A 116 -22.44 -1.05 -2.62
C TRP A 116 -23.50 0.06 -2.67
N GLU A 117 -23.22 1.16 -3.37
CA GLU A 117 -24.19 2.25 -3.61
C GLU A 117 -25.29 1.88 -4.64
N ASN A 118 -25.30 0.64 -5.16
CA ASN A 118 -26.21 0.17 -6.22
C ASN A 118 -26.14 0.96 -7.53
N GLU A 119 -25.08 1.74 -7.75
CA GLU A 119 -24.87 2.52 -8.98
C GLU A 119 -24.11 1.75 -10.07
N LEU A 120 -23.67 0.53 -9.75
CA LEU A 120 -23.06 -0.40 -10.69
C LEU A 120 -23.69 -1.79 -10.57
N PRO A 121 -24.96 -1.96 -10.97
CA PRO A 121 -25.64 -3.25 -10.91
C PRO A 121 -25.05 -4.25 -11.90
N ASP A 122 -25.27 -5.54 -11.63
CA ASP A 122 -24.69 -6.64 -12.42
C ASP A 122 -25.10 -6.61 -13.90
N SER A 123 -26.31 -6.12 -14.20
CA SER A 123 -26.79 -5.94 -15.57
C SER A 123 -25.92 -4.98 -16.37
N VAL A 124 -25.46 -3.88 -15.76
CA VAL A 124 -24.58 -2.88 -16.40
C VAL A 124 -23.20 -3.47 -16.64
N LEU A 125 -22.66 -4.23 -15.68
CA LEU A 125 -21.38 -4.91 -15.82
C LEU A 125 -21.42 -5.96 -16.94
N GLN A 126 -22.49 -6.75 -17.00
CA GLN A 126 -22.66 -7.80 -18.00
C GLN A 126 -22.82 -7.21 -19.40
N GLN A 127 -23.60 -6.14 -19.53
CA GLN A 127 -23.74 -5.44 -20.81
C GLN A 127 -22.39 -4.85 -21.29
N ALA A 128 -21.62 -4.26 -20.37
CA ALA A 128 -20.28 -3.75 -20.68
C ALA A 128 -19.29 -4.86 -21.05
N TYR A 129 -19.37 -6.04 -20.42
CA TYR A 129 -18.52 -7.19 -20.75
C TYR A 129 -18.80 -7.69 -22.17
N THR A 130 -20.06 -7.97 -22.50
CA THR A 130 -20.46 -8.44 -23.83
C THR A 130 -20.08 -7.45 -24.92
N GLN A 131 -20.26 -6.15 -24.71
CA GLN A 131 -19.90 -5.11 -25.69
C GLN A 131 -18.39 -5.02 -25.99
N ASN A 132 -17.53 -5.31 -25.01
CA ASN A 132 -16.08 -5.08 -25.14
C ASN A 132 -15.29 -6.36 -25.44
N TYR A 133 -15.84 -7.54 -25.14
CA TYR A 133 -15.09 -8.80 -25.21
C TYR A 133 -15.79 -9.92 -26.00
N GLU A 134 -17.09 -9.79 -26.30
CA GLU A 134 -17.86 -10.78 -27.06
C GLU A 134 -18.34 -10.27 -28.43
N ALA A 135 -17.89 -9.07 -28.84
CA ALA A 135 -18.19 -8.46 -30.13
C ALA A 135 -17.21 -8.88 -31.24
#